data_AF-A0A1F5DK41-F1
#
_entry.id   AF-A0A1F5DK41-F1
#
_cell.length_a   1.000
_cell.length_b   1.000
_cell.length_c   1.000
_cell.angle_alpha   90.00
_cell.angle_beta   90.00
_cell.angle_gamma   90.00
#
_symmetry.space_group_name_H-M   'P 1'
#
loop_
_entity.id
_entity.type
_entity.pdbx_description
1 polymer ?
#
loop_
_entity_poly.entity_id
_entity_poly.type
_entity_poly.pdbx_seq_one_letter_code
_entity_poly.pdbx_strand_id
1 'polypeptide(L)'
;MIPAVYNTKKSGVLHFIIYKEKSEYAAACLNFDLVEYGKNPEKLKKSIYEAATSYLKAVRKKKLSDKYLNLPVDKKYLDILEKISIDKLFRKLATKKRYRHQELSTFSFTNQPYSDNSLSYL
;
A
#
# COMPACT_ATOMS: atom_id res chain seq x y z
N MET A 1 5.63 -0.10 -13.97
CA MET A 1 5.55 1.32 -13.56
C MET A 1 4.23 1.50 -12.82
N ILE A 2 4.24 1.85 -11.53
CA ILE A 2 3.01 2.24 -10.84
C ILE A 2 2.56 3.54 -11.52
N PRO A 3 1.35 3.62 -12.10
CA PRO A 3 0.89 4.85 -12.72
C PRO A 3 0.95 5.97 -11.66
N ALA A 4 1.43 7.14 -12.04
CA ALA A 4 1.39 8.32 -11.18
C ALA A 4 -0.08 8.73 -11.03
N VAL A 5 -0.80 8.05 -10.13
CA VAL A 5 -2.15 8.45 -9.76
C VAL A 5 -1.97 9.69 -8.89
N TYR A 6 -2.29 10.84 -9.46
CA TYR A 6 -2.28 12.08 -8.71
C TYR A 6 -3.47 12.08 -7.74
N ASN A 7 -3.17 11.82 -6.47
CA ASN A 7 -4.14 11.81 -5.40
C ASN A 7 -4.57 13.23 -5.07
N THR A 8 -5.88 13.45 -4.98
CA THR A 8 -6.45 14.70 -4.51
C THR A 8 -7.15 14.48 -3.18
N LYS A 9 -7.49 15.55 -2.47
CA LYS A 9 -8.38 15.43 -1.31
C LYS A 9 -9.73 14.77 -1.65
N LYS A 10 -10.18 14.75 -2.92
CA LYS A 10 -11.48 14.21 -3.31
C LYS A 10 -11.42 12.74 -3.73
N SER A 11 -10.36 12.34 -4.40
CA SER A 11 -10.21 10.98 -4.92
C SER A 11 -8.75 10.63 -5.15
N GLY A 12 -8.46 9.33 -5.11
CA GLY A 12 -7.12 8.82 -5.35
C GLY A 12 -7.01 7.32 -5.13
N VAL A 13 -5.79 6.82 -5.32
CA VAL A 13 -5.44 5.42 -5.14
C VAL A 13 -4.16 5.35 -4.31
N LEU A 14 -4.23 4.63 -3.19
CA LEU A 14 -3.12 4.35 -2.29
C LEU A 14 -2.56 2.96 -2.58
N HIS A 15 -1.23 2.88 -2.59
CA HIS A 15 -0.50 1.64 -2.81
C HIS A 15 0.15 1.20 -1.52
N PHE A 16 -0.08 -0.07 -1.16
CA PHE A 16 0.47 -0.68 0.02
C PHE A 16 1.34 -1.87 -0.35
N ILE A 17 2.43 -2.02 0.39
CA ILE A 17 3.29 -3.20 0.31
C ILE A 17 3.39 -3.82 1.69
N ILE A 18 3.32 -5.14 1.78
CA ILE A 18 3.62 -5.88 3.01
C ILE A 18 4.68 -6.91 2.69
N TYR A 19 5.80 -6.85 3.41
CA TYR A 19 6.95 -7.72 3.20
C TYR A 19 7.55 -8.17 4.53
N LYS A 20 8.17 -9.35 4.50
CA LYS A 20 8.90 -9.85 5.66
C LYS A 20 10.26 -9.15 5.75
N GLU A 21 10.55 -8.56 6.89
CA GLU A 21 11.83 -7.93 7.21
C GLU A 21 12.42 -8.62 8.44
N LYS A 22 13.45 -9.47 8.22
CA LYS A 22 14.04 -10.33 9.25
C LYS A 22 13.00 -11.24 9.93
N SER A 23 12.76 -11.05 11.22
CA SER A 23 11.84 -11.85 12.05
C SER A 23 10.40 -11.31 12.07
N GLU A 24 10.16 -10.12 11.53
CA GLU A 24 8.85 -9.45 11.57
C GLU A 24 8.39 -9.05 10.16
N TYR A 25 7.21 -8.46 10.07
CA TYR A 25 6.67 -7.88 8.86
C TYR A 25 6.73 -6.36 8.93
N ALA A 26 6.97 -5.75 7.78
CA ALA A 26 6.85 -4.32 7.55
C ALA A 26 5.71 -4.09 6.55
N ALA A 27 4.90 -3.06 6.81
CA ALA A 27 3.87 -2.59 5.90
C ALA A 27 4.09 -1.11 5.60
N ALA A 28 4.07 -0.73 4.33
CA ALA A 28 4.27 0.65 3.91
C ALA A 28 3.11 1.15 3.03
N CYS A 29 2.64 2.37 3.30
CA CYS A 29 1.79 3.13 2.38
C CYS A 29 2.68 4.05 1.55
N LEU A 30 2.90 3.71 0.28
CA LEU A 30 3.89 4.36 -0.56
C LEU A 30 3.57 5.83 -0.83
N ASN A 31 2.29 6.16 -0.94
CA ASN A 31 1.84 7.51 -1.29
C ASN A 31 1.99 8.52 -0.14
N PHE A 32 2.00 8.05 1.11
CA PHE A 32 2.02 8.89 2.32
C PHE A 32 3.29 8.73 3.15
N ASP A 33 4.25 7.94 2.67
CA ASP A 33 5.50 7.62 3.39
C ASP A 33 5.25 7.13 4.83
N LEU A 34 4.22 6.28 4.99
CA LEU A 34 3.89 5.66 6.28
C LEU A 34 4.45 4.25 6.32
N VAL A 35 5.06 3.88 7.45
CA VAL A 35 5.53 2.53 7.73
C VAL A 35 5.10 2.07 9.10
N GLU A 36 4.68 0.82 9.18
CA GLU A 36 4.43 0.11 10.42
C GLU A 36 5.10 -1.27 10.42
N TYR A 37 5.35 -1.78 11.63
CA TYR A 37 5.98 -3.07 11.86
C TYR A 37 5.09 -3.96 12.73
N GLY A 38 5.16 -5.28 12.52
CA GLY A 38 4.43 -6.22 13.36
C GLY A 38 4.72 -7.68 13.05
N LYS A 39 4.40 -8.55 14.01
CA LYS A 39 4.60 -10.00 13.89
C LYS A 39 3.47 -10.72 13.13
N ASN A 40 2.28 -10.13 13.11
CA ASN A 40 1.12 -10.68 12.42
C ASN A 40 0.76 -9.80 11.21
N PRO A 41 0.87 -10.33 9.97
CA PRO A 41 0.68 -9.55 8.76
C PRO A 41 -0.78 -9.09 8.55
N GLU A 42 -1.77 -9.84 9.03
CA GLU A 42 -3.19 -9.46 8.92
C GLU A 42 -3.51 -8.27 9.83
N LYS A 43 -3.03 -8.34 11.08
CA LYS A 43 -3.16 -7.20 12.02
C LYS A 43 -2.43 -5.97 11.49
N LEU A 44 -1.24 -6.18 10.94
CA LEU A 44 -0.43 -5.11 10.36
C LEU A 44 -1.10 -4.46 9.15
N LYS A 45 -1.74 -5.26 8.28
CA LYS A 45 -2.54 -4.77 7.15
C LYS A 45 -3.68 -3.86 7.59
N LYS A 46 -4.41 -4.26 8.63
CA LYS A 46 -5.49 -3.43 9.20
C LYS A 46 -4.94 -2.11 9.78
N SER A 47 -3.85 -2.22 10.55
CA SER A 47 -3.22 -1.09 11.22
C SER A 47 -2.73 -0.02 10.22
N ILE A 48 -1.99 -0.42 9.18
CA ILE A 48 -1.49 0.54 8.16
C ILE A 48 -2.63 1.19 7.36
N TYR A 49 -3.75 0.49 7.15
CA TYR A 49 -4.93 1.04 6.50
C TYR A 49 -5.63 2.09 7.38
N GLU A 50 -5.73 1.84 8.68
CA GLU A 50 -6.25 2.80 9.66
C GLU A 50 -5.36 4.04 9.75
N ALA A 51 -4.04 3.87 9.75
CA ALA A 51 -3.07 4.95 9.73
C ALA A 51 -3.19 5.82 8.46
N ALA A 52 -3.23 5.20 7.28
CA ALA A 52 -3.41 5.92 6.01
C ALA A 52 -4.75 6.66 5.95
N THR A 53 -5.83 6.04 6.44
CA THR A 53 -7.15 6.67 6.51
C THR A 53 -7.14 7.88 7.45
N SER A 54 -6.49 7.76 8.61
CA SER A 54 -6.36 8.83 9.59
C SER A 54 -5.52 9.99 9.04
N TYR A 55 -4.44 9.69 8.32
CA TYR A 55 -3.63 10.68 7.63
C TYR A 55 -4.45 11.46 6.58
N LEU A 56 -5.19 10.76 5.70
CA LEU A 56 -6.07 11.40 4.72
C LEU A 56 -7.12 12.31 5.38
N LYS A 57 -7.76 11.84 6.46
CA LYS A 57 -8.71 12.64 7.26
C LYS A 57 -8.05 13.90 7.81
N ALA A 58 -6.82 13.80 8.33
CA ALA A 58 -6.07 14.94 8.85
C ALA A 58 -5.75 15.98 7.76
N VAL A 59 -5.26 15.54 6.59
CA VAL A 59 -5.00 16.40 5.42
C VAL A 59 -6.28 17.14 5.00
N ARG A 60 -7.41 16.44 4.91
CA ARG A 60 -8.72 17.04 4.59
C ARG A 60 -9.15 18.05 5.64
N LYS A 61 -9.15 17.66 6.92
CA LYS A 61 -9.61 18.50 8.06
C LYS A 61 -8.78 19.78 8.17
N LYS A 62 -7.46 19.67 8.00
CA LYS A 62 -6.53 20.81 8.07
C LYS A 62 -6.41 21.59 6.75
N LYS A 63 -7.20 21.23 5.72
CA LYS A 63 -7.16 21.84 4.37
C LYS A 63 -5.74 21.93 3.78
N LEU A 64 -4.90 20.93 4.05
CA LEU A 64 -3.53 20.90 3.54
C LEU A 64 -3.52 20.69 2.01
N SER A 65 -2.42 21.07 1.38
CA SER A 65 -2.23 20.91 -0.07
C SER A 65 -2.23 19.44 -0.49
N ASP A 66 -2.69 19.15 -1.71
CA ASP A 66 -2.70 17.80 -2.29
C ASP A 66 -1.29 17.21 -2.44
N LYS A 67 -0.24 18.04 -2.37
CA LYS A 67 1.15 17.55 -2.35
C LYS A 67 1.43 16.54 -1.23
N TYR A 68 0.73 16.66 -0.10
CA TYR A 68 0.87 15.75 1.04
C TYR A 68 0.23 14.38 0.79
N LEU A 69 -0.51 14.20 -0.30
CA LEU A 69 -1.11 12.93 -0.73
C LEU A 69 -0.31 12.23 -1.83
N ASN A 70 0.78 12.86 -2.29
CA ASN A 70 1.60 12.44 -3.42
C ASN A 70 3.08 12.53 -3.04
N LEU A 71 3.45 11.98 -1.88
CA LEU A 71 4.84 12.00 -1.45
C LEU A 71 5.68 11.10 -2.37
N PRO A 72 6.93 11.50 -2.66
CA PRO A 72 7.83 10.68 -3.45
C PRO A 72 8.11 9.37 -2.71
N VAL A 73 8.08 8.25 -3.45
CA VAL A 73 8.33 6.93 -2.89
C VAL A 73 9.84 6.76 -2.68
N ASP A 74 10.25 6.34 -1.49
CA ASP A 74 11.64 5.99 -1.20
C ASP A 74 12.12 4.86 -2.14
N LYS A 75 13.36 5.00 -2.63
CA LYS A 75 14.03 4.00 -3.47
C LYS A 75 14.01 2.60 -2.84
N LYS A 76 14.14 2.47 -1.52
CA LYS A 76 14.05 1.17 -0.81
C LYS A 76 12.78 0.41 -1.21
N TYR A 77 11.64 1.11 -1.30
CA TYR A 77 10.36 0.47 -1.63
C TYR A 77 10.22 0.17 -3.12
N LEU A 78 10.83 0.98 -3.99
CA LEU A 78 10.92 0.69 -5.42
C LEU A 78 11.72 -0.60 -5.67
N ASP A 79 12.85 -0.76 -4.98
CA ASP A 79 13.68 -1.97 -5.06
C ASP A 79 12.94 -3.21 -4.54
N ILE A 80 12.11 -3.06 -3.50
CA ILE A 80 11.25 -4.13 -2.98
C ILE A 80 10.16 -4.50 -3.99
N LEU A 81 9.50 -3.50 -4.60
CA LEU A 81 8.48 -3.71 -5.63
C LEU A 81 9.04 -4.44 -6.84
N GLU A 82 10.24 -4.08 -7.28
CA GLU A 82 10.92 -4.74 -8.39
C GLU A 82 11.18 -6.21 -8.06
N LYS A 83 11.73 -6.51 -6.87
CA LYS A 83 11.93 -7.88 -6.40
C LYS A 83 10.63 -8.68 -6.38
N ILE A 84 9.54 -8.12 -5.84
CA ILE A 84 8.23 -8.79 -5.80
C ILE A 84 7.72 -9.07 -7.23
N SER A 85 7.89 -8.13 -8.14
CA SER A 85 7.42 -8.24 -9.53
C SER A 85 8.18 -9.34 -10.28
N ILE A 86 9.50 -9.39 -10.11
CA ILE A 86 10.36 -10.43 -10.66
C ILE A 86 10.01 -11.79 -10.07
N ASP A 87 9.80 -11.88 -8.76
CA ASP A 87 9.35 -13.10 -8.08
C ASP A 87 8.01 -13.61 -8.63
N LYS A 88 7.04 -12.72 -8.83
CA LYS A 88 5.74 -13.07 -9.43
C LYS A 88 5.91 -13.59 -10.85
N LEU A 89 6.77 -12.96 -11.65
CA LEU A 89 7.07 -13.40 -13.02
C LEU A 89 7.66 -14.81 -13.00
N PHE A 90 8.71 -15.05 -12.22
CA PHE A 90 9.33 -16.37 -12.11
C PHE A 90 8.40 -17.43 -11.54
N ARG A 91 7.50 -17.11 -10.60
CA ARG A 91 6.46 -18.04 -10.11
C ARG A 91 5.41 -18.37 -11.16
N LYS A 92 5.03 -17.42 -12.01
CA LYS A 92 4.12 -17.66 -13.13
C LYS A 92 4.75 -18.59 -14.17
N LEU A 93 6.06 -18.45 -14.37
CA LEU A 93 6.86 -19.31 -15.25
C LEU A 93 7.15 -20.69 -14.63
N ALA A 94 7.37 -20.76 -13.30
CA ALA A 94 7.62 -21.97 -12.54
C ALA A 94 6.32 -22.50 -11.92
N THR A 95 5.50 -23.18 -12.70
CA THR A 95 4.26 -23.82 -12.23
C THR A 95 4.53 -24.96 -11.23
N LYS A 96 4.80 -24.66 -9.96
CA LYS A 96 4.49 -25.49 -8.77
C LYS A 96 4.70 -24.73 -7.45
N LYS A 97 3.62 -24.64 -6.66
CA LYS A 97 3.46 -24.11 -5.29
C LYS A 97 4.75 -23.89 -4.47
N ARG A 98 5.00 -22.64 -4.06
CA ARG A 98 5.67 -22.27 -2.80
C ARG A 98 5.24 -20.86 -2.37
N TYR A 99 4.42 -20.77 -1.32
CA TYR A 99 3.91 -19.49 -0.78
C TYR A 99 4.95 -18.85 0.15
N ARG A 100 5.50 -17.70 -0.26
CA ARG A 100 6.17 -16.73 0.61
C ARG A 100 5.33 -15.45 0.57
N HIS A 101 4.76 -15.05 1.72
CA HIS A 101 3.86 -13.89 1.86
C HIS A 101 4.60 -12.57 1.61
N GLN A 102 4.63 -12.12 0.35
CA GLN A 102 4.83 -10.72 -0.01
C GLN A 102 3.58 -10.31 -0.77
N GLU A 103 2.85 -9.34 -0.24
CA GLU A 103 1.55 -8.92 -0.77
C GLU A 103 1.64 -7.47 -1.25
N LEU A 104 1.08 -7.22 -2.44
CA LEU A 104 0.86 -5.89 -2.99
C LEU A 104 -0.64 -5.66 -3.01
N SER A 105 -1.09 -4.58 -2.38
CA SER A 105 -2.50 -4.22 -2.38
C SER A 105 -2.70 -2.75 -2.71
N THR A 106 -3.88 -2.48 -3.24
CA THR A 106 -4.29 -1.15 -3.69
C THR A 106 -5.58 -0.77 -2.98
N PHE A 107 -5.70 0.50 -2.59
CA PHE A 107 -6.88 1.05 -1.94
C PHE A 107 -7.32 2.31 -2.67
N SER A 108 -8.53 2.31 -3.21
CA SER A 108 -9.11 3.48 -3.87
C SER A 108 -9.97 4.26 -2.88
N PHE A 109 -9.92 5.60 -2.95
CA PHE A 109 -10.80 6.45 -2.16
C PHE A 109 -11.50 7.49 -3.03
N THR A 110 -12.75 7.81 -2.68
CA THR A 110 -13.54 8.89 -3.28
C THR A 110 -14.28 9.66 -2.16
N ASN A 111 -14.77 10.86 -2.46
CA ASN A 111 -15.61 11.66 -1.56
C ASN A 111 -17.09 11.22 -1.59
N GLN A 112 -17.45 10.21 -2.38
CA GLN A 112 -18.77 9.60 -2.27
C GLN A 112 -18.85 8.77 -1.00
N PRO A 113 -20.00 8.75 -0.30
CA PRO A 113 -20.19 7.87 0.85
C PRO A 113 -19.88 6.43 0.41
N TYR A 114 -18.89 5.82 1.04
CA TYR A 114 -18.40 4.49 0.69
C TYR A 114 -19.55 3.49 0.88
N SER A 115 -20.04 2.90 -0.22
CA SER A 115 -20.70 1.60 -0.16
C SER A 115 -19.58 0.56 -0.07
N ASP A 116 -19.51 -0.07 1.09
CA ASP A 116 -18.57 -1.11 1.48
C ASP A 116 -18.63 -2.29 0.49
N ASN A 117 -17.82 -2.28 -0.57
CA ASN A 117 -17.59 -3.43 -1.46
C ASN A 117 -16.42 -3.17 -2.42
N SER A 118 -15.19 -3.40 -1.96
CA SER A 118 -14.07 -3.79 -2.85
C SER A 118 -12.82 -4.16 -2.03
N LEU A 119 -12.93 -5.23 -1.25
CA LEU A 119 -11.77 -6.08 -0.97
C LEU A 119 -11.72 -7.17 -2.05
N SER A 120 -11.31 -6.79 -3.26
CA SER A 120 -11.01 -7.76 -4.32
C SER A 120 -9.62 -8.34 -4.06
N TYR A 121 -9.58 -9.50 -3.42
CA TYR A 121 -8.38 -10.34 -3.36
C TYR A 121 -8.08 -10.88 -4.77
N LEU A 122 -6.94 -10.48 -5.34
CA LEU A 122 -6.30 -11.11 -6.50
C LEU A 122 -5.01 -11.80 -6.04
#